data_AF-A0A1I0X2V7-F1
#
_entry.id   AF-A0A1I0X2V7-F1
#
_cell.length_a   1.000
_cell.length_b   1.000
_cell.length_c   1.000
_cell.angle_alpha   90.00
_cell.angle_beta   90.00
_cell.angle_gamma   90.00
#
_symmetry.space_group_name_H-M   'P 1'
#
loop_
_entity.id
_entity.type
_entity.pdbx_description
1 polymer ?
#
loop_
_entity_poly.entity_id
_entity_poly.type
_entity_poly.pdbx_seq_one_letter_code
_entity_poly.pdbx_strand_id
1 'polypeptide(L)'
;MIGLYTTRGETAQTIAIKSGSGRQRFTTDHPSRRDGALVSPCRSQLFFLLAMPLLTACTSVPLKEGGTLSSYSRLSFEKGTLSKRRTYVDSVALSPLRTATIIPASFTHDAASRVESLDDRRMVANILDRALCISLSDRFDMVPYGQASDLSVRAVVTDIVPTDTIAAGASAALTLGTGFALPIAAPRLPIGLGGIAVEAEAVDHSGNQVAATVWARGANSISNTPRVSQVGDAYALAATFGNEFSKLIVDGQDGNGPGLSLPSAHRVQSWFGGTPKHAACDTFGRSPGLVGLIASRFGAPPKWTDNQAQPSASK
;
A
#
# COMPACT_ATOMS: atom_id res chain seq x y z
N MET A 1 64.99 -32.45 13.34
CA MET A 1 64.18 -32.85 14.52
C MET A 1 62.80 -33.20 13.99
N ILE A 2 62.49 -34.48 13.75
CA ILE A 2 61.98 -35.46 14.74
C ILE A 2 60.59 -35.01 15.22
N GLY A 3 59.49 -35.75 15.09
CA GLY A 3 59.27 -37.11 14.61
C GLY A 3 57.78 -37.49 14.75
N LEU A 4 57.40 -38.54 14.02
CA LEU A 4 56.13 -39.29 14.06
C LEU A 4 55.68 -39.68 15.48
N TYR A 5 54.39 -39.99 15.68
CA TYR A 5 53.94 -41.38 15.91
C TYR A 5 52.42 -41.58 15.82
N THR A 6 52.09 -42.79 15.36
CA THR A 6 50.82 -43.43 15.00
C THR A 6 50.29 -44.32 16.13
N THR A 7 49.02 -44.74 16.07
CA THR A 7 48.47 -46.11 16.29
C THR A 7 46.93 -46.01 16.31
N ARG A 8 46.08 -46.73 15.55
CA ARG A 8 45.93 -48.13 15.07
C ARG A 8 45.09 -49.02 16.01
N GLY A 9 44.02 -49.62 15.43
CA GLY A 9 43.40 -50.89 15.83
C GLY A 9 41.96 -50.77 16.39
N GLU A 10 40.92 -51.54 16.09
CA GLU A 10 40.46 -52.53 15.07
C GLU A 10 39.40 -53.44 15.78
N THR A 11 38.62 -54.21 14.99
CA THR A 11 37.56 -55.21 15.30
C THR A 11 36.11 -54.68 15.23
N ALA A 12 35.34 -54.87 14.15
CA ALA A 12 34.94 -56.04 13.35
C ALA A 12 33.90 -56.95 14.05
N GLN A 13 32.68 -57.00 13.49
CA GLN A 13 31.96 -58.26 13.27
C GLN A 13 30.96 -58.16 12.12
N THR A 14 31.28 -58.92 11.07
CA THR A 14 30.49 -59.37 9.93
C THR A 14 29.35 -60.29 10.38
N ILE A 15 28.22 -60.32 9.65
CA ILE A 15 27.52 -61.55 9.19
C ILE A 15 26.58 -61.20 8.03
N ALA A 16 26.46 -62.16 7.11
CA ALA A 16 26.11 -62.05 5.71
C ALA A 16 24.75 -62.71 5.36
N ILE A 17 24.11 -62.19 4.29
CA ILE A 17 23.43 -62.87 3.15
C ILE A 17 22.28 -63.89 3.38
N LYS A 18 21.11 -63.62 2.77
CA LYS A 18 20.37 -64.44 1.74
C LYS A 18 18.97 -63.84 1.48
N SER A 19 18.67 -63.28 0.29
CA SER A 19 18.12 -63.92 -0.93
C SER A 19 16.90 -64.83 -0.72
N GLY A 20 15.76 -64.43 -1.31
CA GLY A 20 14.52 -65.23 -1.34
C GLY A 20 13.39 -64.57 -2.14
N SER A 21 13.45 -64.73 -3.46
CA SER A 21 12.38 -64.44 -4.43
C SER A 21 11.22 -65.44 -4.30
N GLY A 22 9.97 -64.99 -4.39
CA GLY A 22 8.78 -65.83 -4.47
C GLY A 22 7.57 -65.07 -5.00
N ARG A 23 7.19 -65.35 -6.25
CA ARG A 23 6.04 -64.80 -6.98
C ARG A 23 5.05 -65.94 -7.29
N GLN A 24 3.79 -65.57 -7.54
CA GLN A 24 2.69 -66.33 -8.20
C GLN A 24 1.86 -67.19 -7.20
N ARG A 25 0.54 -67.41 -7.30
CA ARG A 25 -0.45 -67.21 -8.37
C ARG A 25 -1.89 -67.31 -7.78
N PHE A 26 -2.78 -66.45 -8.27
CA PHE A 26 -4.17 -66.68 -8.71
C PHE A 26 -4.95 -67.92 -8.23
N THR A 27 -6.11 -67.72 -7.58
CA THR A 27 -7.35 -68.46 -7.85
C THR A 27 -8.56 -67.52 -7.70
N THR A 28 -9.37 -67.48 -8.75
CA THR A 28 -10.75 -66.95 -8.78
C THR A 28 -11.67 -68.15 -8.90
N ASP A 29 -12.70 -68.27 -8.05
CA ASP A 29 -14.05 -68.69 -8.50
C ASP A 29 -15.13 -68.53 -7.40
N HIS A 30 -16.33 -68.18 -7.90
CA HIS A 30 -17.64 -67.87 -7.30
C HIS A 30 -18.33 -69.04 -6.52
N PRO A 31 -19.60 -68.96 -5.98
CA PRO A 31 -20.63 -67.90 -5.99
C PRO A 31 -21.42 -67.66 -4.66
N SER A 32 -22.15 -66.53 -4.62
CA SER A 32 -23.53 -66.28 -4.14
C SER A 32 -24.20 -67.23 -3.11
N ARG A 33 -24.63 -66.72 -1.94
CA ARG A 33 -26.01 -66.89 -1.40
C ARG A 33 -26.31 -65.96 -0.22
N ARG A 34 -27.61 -65.66 -0.08
CA ARG A 34 -28.29 -64.68 0.77
C ARG A 34 -28.48 -65.10 2.24
N ASP A 35 -28.91 -64.08 3.00
CA ASP A 35 -29.77 -64.09 4.20
C ASP A 35 -29.09 -64.09 5.58
N GLY A 36 -29.50 -63.12 6.42
CA GLY A 36 -29.40 -63.21 7.88
C GLY A 36 -28.83 -61.99 8.60
N ALA A 37 -29.71 -61.29 9.32
CA ALA A 37 -29.52 -60.06 10.11
C ALA A 37 -28.45 -60.09 11.22
N LEU A 38 -27.82 -58.93 11.53
CA LEU A 38 -27.91 -58.24 12.83
C LEU A 38 -27.09 -56.91 12.86
N VAL A 39 -27.80 -55.78 13.05
CA VAL A 39 -27.47 -54.58 13.88
C VAL A 39 -26.05 -53.97 13.85
N SER A 40 -25.94 -52.73 13.33
CA SER A 40 -25.19 -51.65 14.01
C SER A 40 -25.53 -50.24 13.49
N PRO A 41 -25.37 -49.20 14.34
CA PRO A 41 -26.10 -47.94 14.22
C PRO A 41 -25.33 -46.82 13.50
N CYS A 42 -26.11 -45.90 12.94
CA CYS A 42 -25.87 -44.45 12.90
C CYS A 42 -24.44 -43.96 12.60
N ARG A 43 -24.21 -43.52 11.36
CA ARG A 43 -23.36 -42.34 11.07
C ARG A 43 -23.67 -41.76 9.69
N SER A 44 -24.91 -41.32 9.54
CA SER A 44 -25.21 -40.20 8.65
C SER A 44 -25.04 -38.94 9.49
N GLN A 45 -23.90 -38.24 9.39
CA GLN A 45 -23.83 -36.81 9.73
C GLN A 45 -22.71 -36.11 8.96
N LEU A 46 -23.18 -35.19 8.10
CA LEU A 46 -22.63 -33.88 7.78
C LEU A 46 -21.25 -33.81 7.10
N PHE A 47 -21.32 -33.61 5.79
CA PHE A 47 -20.71 -32.44 5.13
C PHE A 47 -20.70 -31.22 6.08
N PHE A 48 -19.60 -31.00 6.81
CA PHE A 48 -19.33 -29.69 7.37
C PHE A 48 -18.46 -28.95 6.36
N LEU A 49 -19.15 -28.20 5.50
CA LEU A 49 -18.61 -27.09 4.73
C LEU A 49 -17.78 -26.21 5.67
N LEU A 50 -16.45 -26.36 5.64
CA LEU A 50 -15.55 -25.37 6.21
C LEU A 50 -15.47 -24.19 5.22
N ALA A 51 -16.58 -23.48 5.07
CA ALA A 51 -16.58 -22.14 4.50
C ALA A 51 -15.95 -21.21 5.55
N MET A 52 -14.61 -21.22 5.61
CA MET A 52 -13.87 -20.16 6.29
C MET A 52 -14.24 -18.85 5.59
N PRO A 53 -14.91 -17.89 6.24
CA PRO A 53 -14.97 -16.55 5.67
C PRO A 53 -13.53 -16.06 5.62
N LEU A 54 -13.04 -15.76 4.42
CA LEU A 54 -11.84 -14.94 4.26
C LEU A 54 -12.17 -13.62 4.95
N LEU A 55 -11.81 -13.49 6.22
CA LEU A 55 -11.93 -12.25 6.99
C LEU A 55 -11.03 -11.24 6.28
N THR A 56 -11.64 -10.43 5.42
CA THR A 56 -11.03 -9.22 4.88
C THR A 56 -10.87 -8.26 6.05
N ALA A 57 -9.81 -8.40 6.86
CA ALA A 57 -9.56 -7.42 7.90
C ALA A 57 -9.10 -6.13 7.22
N CYS A 58 -9.91 -5.09 7.37
CA CYS A 58 -9.60 -3.73 7.00
C CYS A 58 -9.10 -3.03 8.26
N THR A 59 -7.93 -2.39 8.22
CA THR A 59 -7.63 -1.41 9.26
C THR A 59 -8.55 -0.21 9.07
N SER A 60 -9.13 0.29 10.16
CA SER A 60 -10.00 1.45 10.15
C SER A 60 -9.26 2.60 10.80
N VAL A 61 -9.04 3.67 10.05
CA VAL A 61 -8.51 4.93 10.58
C VAL A 61 -9.71 5.85 10.82
N PRO A 62 -9.90 6.39 12.03
CA PRO A 62 -11.01 7.29 12.29
C PRO A 62 -10.85 8.58 11.46
N LEU A 63 -11.96 9.06 10.89
CA LEU A 63 -12.00 10.37 10.26
C LEU A 63 -12.13 11.42 11.37
N LYS A 64 -11.04 12.12 11.68
CA LYS A 64 -10.99 13.14 12.73
C LYS A 64 -10.47 14.46 12.16
N GLU A 65 -11.03 15.56 12.66
CA GLU A 65 -10.51 16.90 12.42
C GLU A 65 -9.24 17.14 13.28
N GLY A 66 -8.14 17.47 12.61
CA GLY A 66 -6.83 17.76 13.20
C GLY A 66 -6.60 19.23 13.53
N GLY A 67 -7.57 20.10 13.23
CA GLY A 67 -7.48 21.54 13.46
C GLY A 67 -6.51 22.26 12.51
N THR A 68 -6.21 21.69 11.34
CA THR A 68 -5.22 22.25 10.40
C THR A 68 -5.83 23.05 9.25
N LEU A 69 -7.14 22.91 9.01
CA LEU A 69 -7.86 23.64 7.95
C LEU A 69 -8.27 25.04 8.42
N SER A 70 -8.32 26.00 7.51
CA SER A 70 -8.83 27.35 7.77
C SER A 70 -10.30 27.36 8.20
N SER A 71 -11.10 26.42 7.65
CA SER A 71 -12.48 26.19 8.07
C SER A 71 -12.92 24.76 7.78
N TYR A 72 -13.79 24.24 8.65
CA TYR A 72 -14.44 22.94 8.53
C TYR A 72 -15.93 23.05 8.17
N SER A 73 -16.51 24.25 8.27
CA SER A 73 -17.97 24.45 8.23
C SER A 73 -18.61 24.15 6.88
N ARG A 74 -17.83 24.26 5.79
CA ARG A 74 -18.29 24.01 4.41
C ARG A 74 -18.02 22.59 3.94
N LEU A 75 -17.38 21.77 4.76
CA LEU A 75 -17.16 20.36 4.43
C LEU A 75 -18.49 19.62 4.37
N SER A 76 -18.64 18.80 3.34
CA SER A 76 -19.78 17.89 3.20
C SER A 76 -19.85 16.87 4.34
N PHE A 77 -20.96 16.13 4.35
CA PHE A 77 -21.10 14.94 5.21
C PHE A 77 -20.04 13.89 4.88
N GLU A 78 -19.76 13.00 5.84
CA GLU A 78 -18.83 11.89 5.63
C GLU A 78 -19.31 11.00 4.46
N LYS A 79 -18.38 10.70 3.55
CA LYS A 79 -18.57 9.82 2.39
C LYS A 79 -17.46 8.78 2.32
N GLY A 80 -17.74 7.71 1.57
CA GLY A 80 -16.76 6.71 1.12
C GLY A 80 -16.69 5.46 2.00
N THR A 81 -16.46 4.32 1.35
CA THR A 81 -16.46 3.00 2.00
C THR A 81 -15.05 2.55 2.38
N LEU A 82 -14.06 2.84 1.51
CA LEU A 82 -12.66 2.48 1.71
C LEU A 82 -11.85 3.64 2.28
N SER A 83 -11.96 4.81 1.64
CA SER A 83 -11.47 6.09 2.18
C SER A 83 -12.66 6.83 2.78
N LYS A 84 -12.62 7.12 4.08
CA LYS A 84 -13.58 8.04 4.70
C LYS A 84 -13.14 9.46 4.38
N ARG A 85 -14.06 10.32 3.95
CA ARG A 85 -13.74 11.72 3.66
C ARG A 85 -14.90 12.67 3.84
N ARG A 86 -14.56 13.92 4.13
CA ARG A 86 -15.45 15.08 4.06
C ARG A 86 -14.76 16.13 3.20
N THR A 87 -15.45 16.63 2.19
CA THR A 87 -14.85 17.46 1.13
C THR A 87 -15.64 18.75 0.94
N TYR A 88 -14.93 19.79 0.51
CA TYR A 88 -15.47 21.06 0.05
C TYR A 88 -14.74 21.46 -1.23
N VAL A 89 -15.46 22.01 -2.19
CA VAL A 89 -14.90 22.58 -3.42
C VAL A 89 -15.82 23.70 -3.93
N ASP A 90 -15.21 24.83 -4.29
CA ASP A 90 -15.87 25.95 -4.94
C ASP A 90 -15.45 25.99 -6.41
N SER A 91 -16.26 25.38 -7.28
CA SER A 91 -15.97 25.31 -8.71
C SER A 91 -15.89 26.68 -9.37
N VAL A 92 -16.69 27.64 -8.90
CA VAL A 92 -16.77 28.99 -9.48
C VAL A 92 -15.48 29.74 -9.15
N ALA A 93 -15.07 29.73 -7.87
CA ALA A 93 -13.83 30.35 -7.42
C ALA A 93 -12.57 29.68 -7.99
N LEU A 94 -12.62 28.36 -8.23
CA LEU A 94 -11.51 27.62 -8.85
C LEU A 94 -11.40 27.86 -10.36
N SER A 95 -12.51 28.14 -11.07
CA SER A 95 -12.54 28.22 -12.53
C SER A 95 -11.57 29.22 -13.18
N PRO A 96 -11.34 30.44 -12.64
CA PRO A 96 -10.42 31.41 -13.26
C PRO A 96 -8.94 31.13 -12.96
N LEU A 97 -8.62 30.32 -11.95
CA LEU A 97 -7.25 30.13 -11.46
C LEU A 97 -6.43 29.29 -12.45
N ARG A 98 -5.17 29.67 -12.67
CA ARG A 98 -4.29 29.05 -13.68
C ARG A 98 -3.01 28.48 -13.08
N THR A 99 -2.44 29.15 -12.09
CA THR A 99 -1.20 28.74 -11.45
C THR A 99 -1.44 28.13 -10.08
N ALA A 100 -0.67 27.10 -9.74
CA ALA A 100 -0.75 26.48 -8.42
C ALA A 100 0.64 26.24 -7.84
N THR A 101 0.77 26.36 -6.53
CA THR A 101 1.97 25.96 -5.79
C THR A 101 1.62 24.96 -4.69
N ILE A 102 2.56 24.08 -4.38
CA ILE A 102 2.46 23.16 -3.25
C ILE A 102 3.24 23.75 -2.08
N ILE A 103 2.56 23.97 -0.96
CA ILE A 103 3.19 24.20 0.33
C ILE A 103 3.62 22.84 0.86
N PRO A 104 4.92 22.62 1.17
CA PRO A 104 5.41 21.32 1.59
C PRO A 104 4.60 20.71 2.74
N ALA A 105 4.27 19.42 2.60
CA ALA A 105 3.44 18.72 3.55
C ALA A 105 4.12 18.65 4.93
N SER A 106 3.28 18.71 5.96
CA SER A 106 3.72 18.67 7.35
C SER A 106 2.96 17.63 8.15
N PHE A 107 3.33 17.47 9.42
CA PHE A 107 2.71 16.54 10.34
C PHE A 107 2.20 17.33 11.55
N THR A 108 1.03 16.94 12.07
CA THR A 108 0.67 17.30 13.44
C THR A 108 1.65 16.67 14.43
N HIS A 109 1.70 17.21 15.65
CA HIS A 109 2.54 16.65 16.71
C HIS A 109 2.19 15.18 16.98
N ASP A 110 0.89 14.88 17.08
CA ASP A 110 0.39 13.53 17.32
C ASP A 110 0.83 12.57 16.21
N ALA A 111 0.60 12.92 14.94
CA ALA A 111 1.03 12.08 13.81
C ALA A 111 2.55 11.88 13.76
N ALA A 112 3.32 12.94 14.01
CA ALA A 112 4.77 12.87 14.04
C ALA A 112 5.26 11.90 15.14
N SER A 113 4.64 11.92 16.31
CA SER A 113 5.02 11.05 17.44
C SER A 113 4.88 9.55 17.14
N ARG A 114 4.03 9.17 16.18
CA ARG A 114 3.79 7.76 15.80
C ARG A 114 4.82 7.19 14.82
N VAL A 115 5.68 8.02 14.25
CA VAL A 115 6.74 7.60 13.33
C VAL A 115 8.06 8.09 13.88
N GLU A 116 8.91 7.23 14.42
CA GLU A 116 10.15 7.66 15.08
C GLU A 116 11.17 8.26 14.11
N SER A 117 11.28 7.70 12.90
CA SER A 117 12.28 8.10 11.91
C SER A 117 11.87 9.38 11.16
N LEU A 118 12.71 10.42 11.27
CA LEU A 118 12.55 11.65 10.48
C LEU A 118 12.57 11.37 8.97
N ASP A 119 13.36 10.41 8.51
CA ASP A 119 13.42 10.07 7.09
C ASP A 119 12.15 9.36 6.61
N ASP A 120 11.50 8.56 7.45
CA ASP A 120 10.20 7.96 7.11
C ASP A 120 9.10 9.04 7.05
N ARG A 121 9.13 10.03 7.95
CA ARG A 121 8.23 11.19 7.88
C ARG A 121 8.43 11.98 6.59
N ARG A 122 9.69 12.31 6.26
CA ARG A 122 10.06 13.01 5.00
C ARG A 122 9.60 12.25 3.77
N MET A 123 9.78 10.93 3.77
CA MET A 123 9.38 10.08 2.65
C MET A 123 7.87 10.13 2.42
N VAL A 124 7.05 10.10 3.48
CA VAL A 124 5.58 10.23 3.39
C VAL A 124 5.18 11.65 2.94
N ALA A 125 5.83 12.70 3.44
CA ALA A 125 5.58 14.08 2.96
C ALA A 125 5.94 14.24 1.48
N ASN A 126 7.09 13.74 1.04
CA ASN A 126 7.56 13.87 -0.34
C ASN A 126 6.62 13.15 -1.33
N ILE A 127 6.18 11.92 -1.03
CA ILE A 127 5.22 11.24 -1.92
C ILE A 127 3.87 11.96 -1.99
N LEU A 128 3.43 12.53 -0.86
CA LEU A 128 2.19 13.30 -0.77
C LEU A 128 2.28 14.55 -1.66
N ASP A 129 3.31 15.36 -1.47
CA ASP A 129 3.55 16.58 -2.25
C ASP A 129 3.75 16.28 -3.73
N ARG A 130 4.51 15.23 -4.04
CA ARG A 130 4.73 14.77 -5.42
C ARG A 130 3.42 14.38 -6.10
N ALA A 131 2.58 13.59 -5.43
CA ALA A 131 1.30 13.16 -5.98
C ALA A 131 0.36 14.35 -6.20
N LEU A 132 0.32 15.30 -5.26
CA LEU A 132 -0.44 16.54 -5.41
C LEU A 132 0.06 17.36 -6.61
N CYS A 133 1.35 17.63 -6.68
CA CYS A 133 1.96 18.46 -7.72
C CYS A 133 1.74 17.89 -9.13
N ILE A 134 2.06 16.60 -9.31
CA ILE A 134 1.88 15.93 -10.61
C ILE A 134 0.40 15.91 -11.00
N SER A 135 -0.49 15.62 -10.06
CA SER A 135 -1.91 15.51 -10.39
C SER A 135 -2.57 16.86 -10.65
N LEU A 136 -2.19 17.92 -9.93
CA LEU A 136 -2.66 19.29 -10.21
C LEU A 136 -2.16 19.82 -11.55
N SER A 137 -0.98 19.37 -11.99
CA SER A 137 -0.39 19.78 -13.28
C SER A 137 -1.20 19.40 -14.52
N ASP A 138 -2.23 18.57 -14.35
CA ASP A 138 -3.23 18.28 -15.38
C ASP A 138 -4.04 19.53 -15.77
N ARG A 139 -4.24 20.46 -14.82
CA ARG A 139 -5.00 21.71 -15.05
C ARG A 139 -4.18 22.97 -14.81
N PHE A 140 -3.32 22.96 -13.81
CA PHE A 140 -2.60 24.15 -13.37
C PHE A 140 -1.15 24.17 -13.86
N ASP A 141 -0.66 25.37 -14.12
CA ASP A 141 0.76 25.62 -14.30
C ASP A 141 1.42 25.62 -12.90
N MET A 142 2.22 24.60 -12.63
CA MET A 142 2.82 24.42 -11.30
C MET A 142 4.03 25.32 -11.16
N VAL A 143 4.01 26.21 -10.16
CA VAL A 143 5.10 27.14 -9.85
C VAL A 143 5.82 26.76 -8.54
N PRO A 144 7.13 27.03 -8.42
CA PRO A 144 7.89 26.76 -7.21
C PRO A 144 7.29 27.43 -5.97
N TYR A 145 7.43 26.77 -4.83
CA TYR A 145 7.03 27.36 -3.54
C TYR A 145 7.76 28.68 -3.29
N GLY A 146 7.01 29.67 -2.78
CA GLY A 146 7.51 31.03 -2.54
C GLY A 146 7.38 31.98 -3.75
N GLN A 147 6.98 31.49 -4.92
CA GLN A 147 6.56 32.34 -6.04
C GLN A 147 5.07 32.66 -5.96
N ALA A 148 4.67 33.76 -6.58
CA ALA A 148 3.25 34.13 -6.66
C ALA A 148 2.47 33.08 -7.46
N SER A 149 1.35 32.62 -6.91
CA SER A 149 0.43 31.70 -7.56
C SER A 149 -1.03 32.07 -7.25
N ASP A 150 -1.94 31.69 -8.15
CA ASP A 150 -3.37 31.90 -7.98
C ASP A 150 -3.94 31.00 -6.87
N LEU A 151 -3.35 29.81 -6.73
CA LEU A 151 -3.74 28.75 -5.80
C LEU A 151 -2.52 28.27 -5.00
N SER A 152 -2.69 28.14 -3.68
CA SER A 152 -1.73 27.47 -2.80
C SER A 152 -2.39 26.24 -2.17
N VAL A 153 -1.76 25.08 -2.32
CA VAL A 153 -2.28 23.81 -1.80
C VAL A 153 -1.37 23.31 -0.69
N ARG A 154 -1.95 23.01 0.48
CA ARG A 154 -1.23 22.46 1.63
C ARG A 154 -1.90 21.20 2.13
N ALA A 155 -1.08 20.24 2.55
CA ALA A 155 -1.53 19.01 3.19
C ALA A 155 -0.82 18.80 4.53
N VAL A 156 -1.55 18.29 5.51
CA VAL A 156 -1.04 17.99 6.84
C VAL A 156 -1.46 16.58 7.22
N VAL A 157 -0.50 15.74 7.55
CA VAL A 157 -0.74 14.42 8.09
C VAL A 157 -1.20 14.55 9.54
N THR A 158 -2.44 14.16 9.80
CA THR A 158 -3.09 14.30 11.11
C THR A 158 -3.06 13.02 11.93
N ASP A 159 -2.89 11.86 11.29
CA ASP A 159 -2.65 10.60 11.98
C ASP A 159 -1.92 9.60 11.08
N ILE A 160 -1.16 8.69 11.70
CA ILE A 160 -0.56 7.52 11.04
C ILE A 160 -0.78 6.31 11.91
N VAL A 161 -1.30 5.23 11.32
CA VAL A 161 -1.23 3.90 11.94
C VAL A 161 0.00 3.21 11.37
N PRO A 162 1.07 2.99 12.16
CA PRO A 162 2.28 2.33 11.67
C PRO A 162 1.97 0.91 11.20
N THR A 163 2.58 0.51 10.10
CA THR A 163 2.59 -0.88 9.63
C THR A 163 3.46 -1.71 10.57
N ASP A 164 2.93 -2.83 11.08
CA ASP A 164 3.75 -3.79 11.85
C ASP A 164 4.69 -4.51 10.89
N THR A 165 5.99 -4.25 11.01
CA THR A 165 7.03 -4.75 10.11
C THR A 165 7.26 -6.25 10.21
N ILE A 166 7.04 -6.86 11.38
CA ILE A 166 7.20 -8.30 11.59
C ILE A 166 6.04 -9.03 10.93
N ALA A 167 4.82 -8.58 11.19
CA ALA A 167 3.62 -9.13 10.57
C ALA A 167 3.60 -8.90 9.04
N ALA A 168 4.01 -7.72 8.57
CA ALA A 168 4.11 -7.42 7.14
C ALA A 168 5.21 -8.22 6.44
N GLY A 169 6.35 -8.47 7.11
CA GLY A 169 7.43 -9.32 6.61
C GLY A 169 7.03 -10.79 6.49
N ALA A 170 6.35 -11.33 7.51
CA ALA A 170 5.77 -12.67 7.45
C ALA A 170 4.71 -12.79 6.34
N SER A 171 3.87 -11.77 6.19
CA SER A 171 2.89 -11.69 5.11
C SER A 171 3.55 -11.70 3.73
N ALA A 172 4.60 -10.90 3.53
CA ALA A 172 5.35 -10.87 2.27
C ALA A 172 5.96 -12.24 1.94
N ALA A 173 6.60 -12.90 2.91
CA ALA A 173 7.20 -14.22 2.72
C ALA A 173 6.17 -15.31 2.35
N LEU A 174 5.00 -15.29 3.00
CA LEU A 174 3.91 -16.24 2.72
C LEU A 174 3.25 -15.96 1.37
N THR A 175 3.02 -14.69 1.02
CA THR A 175 2.49 -14.27 -0.28
C THR A 175 3.43 -14.66 -1.44
N LEU A 176 4.75 -14.61 -1.23
CA LEU A 176 5.75 -15.08 -2.21
C LEU A 176 5.73 -16.61 -2.39
N GLY A 177 5.41 -17.37 -1.34
CA GLY A 177 5.27 -18.83 -1.39
C GLY A 177 4.05 -19.33 -2.17
N THR A 178 3.00 -18.52 -2.29
CA THR A 178 1.75 -18.87 -3.00
C THR A 178 1.55 -18.11 -4.32
N GLY A 179 2.40 -17.13 -4.64
CA GLY A 179 2.18 -16.12 -5.67
C GLY A 179 2.62 -16.47 -7.11
N PHE A 180 3.11 -17.68 -7.37
CA PHE A 180 3.69 -18.03 -8.68
C PHE A 180 2.67 -18.25 -9.81
N ALA A 181 1.35 -18.29 -9.52
CA ALA A 181 0.34 -18.75 -10.47
C ALA A 181 -0.68 -17.71 -10.95
N LEU A 182 -0.68 -16.46 -10.46
CA LEU A 182 -1.72 -15.48 -10.82
C LEU A 182 -1.14 -14.09 -11.19
N PRO A 183 -1.65 -13.42 -12.26
CA PRO A 183 -1.23 -12.08 -12.70
C PRO A 183 -1.78 -10.93 -11.85
N ILE A 184 -2.45 -11.24 -10.73
CA ILE A 184 -3.09 -10.28 -9.82
C ILE A 184 -2.18 -10.15 -8.60
N ALA A 185 -1.99 -8.92 -8.08
CA ALA A 185 -1.26 -8.71 -6.83
C ALA A 185 -1.79 -9.66 -5.76
N ALA A 186 -0.94 -10.58 -5.29
CA ALA A 186 -1.40 -11.63 -4.40
C ALA A 186 -1.89 -10.99 -3.08
N PRO A 187 -3.10 -11.33 -2.60
CA PRO A 187 -3.65 -10.73 -1.40
C PRO A 187 -2.69 -10.90 -0.22
N ARG A 188 -2.35 -9.80 0.47
CA ARG A 188 -1.52 -9.88 1.68
C ARG A 188 -2.36 -10.40 2.83
N LEU A 189 -1.73 -11.07 3.80
CA LEU A 189 -2.44 -11.44 5.02
C LEU A 189 -2.93 -10.17 5.74
N PRO A 190 -4.13 -10.21 6.34
CA PRO A 190 -4.74 -9.04 6.96
C PRO A 190 -4.17 -8.77 8.36
N ILE A 191 -2.83 -8.76 8.49
CA ILE A 191 -2.10 -8.53 9.73
C ILE A 191 -1.09 -7.40 9.51
N GLY A 192 -0.93 -6.52 10.51
CA GLY A 192 0.03 -5.42 10.48
C GLY A 192 -0.27 -4.28 9.50
N LEU A 193 -1.53 -4.11 9.08
CA LEU A 193 -1.94 -3.09 8.12
C LEU A 193 -1.84 -1.68 8.72
N GLY A 194 -1.12 -0.79 8.04
CA GLY A 194 -1.01 0.62 8.40
C GLY A 194 -2.13 1.48 7.82
N GLY A 195 -2.09 2.77 8.12
CA GLY A 195 -3.12 3.72 7.72
C GLY A 195 -2.63 5.16 7.82
N ILE A 196 -3.36 6.09 7.21
CA ILE A 196 -3.06 7.52 7.28
C ILE A 196 -4.34 8.34 7.30
N ALA A 197 -4.31 9.42 8.09
CA ALA A 197 -5.27 10.51 8.02
C ALA A 197 -4.55 11.79 7.58
N VAL A 198 -5.17 12.50 6.64
CA VAL A 198 -4.63 13.71 6.04
C VAL A 198 -5.73 14.76 5.94
N GLU A 199 -5.38 15.97 6.29
CA GLU A 199 -6.15 17.18 6.01
C GLU A 199 -5.46 17.97 4.92
N ALA A 200 -6.21 18.49 3.97
CA ALA A 200 -5.66 19.43 3.00
C ALA A 200 -6.64 20.52 2.65
N GLU A 201 -6.09 21.67 2.29
CA GLU A 201 -6.84 22.79 1.74
C GLU A 201 -6.09 23.42 0.57
N ALA A 202 -6.89 23.99 -0.33
CA ALA A 202 -6.43 24.86 -1.39
C ALA A 202 -7.01 26.25 -1.11
N VAL A 203 -6.14 27.24 -1.05
CA VAL A 203 -6.49 28.63 -0.79
C VAL A 203 -6.12 29.49 -2.00
N ASP A 204 -6.97 30.46 -2.34
CA ASP A 204 -6.66 31.44 -3.37
C ASP A 204 -5.68 32.52 -2.87
N HIS A 205 -5.23 33.39 -3.76
CA HIS A 205 -4.34 34.52 -3.43
C HIS A 205 -4.93 35.50 -2.39
N SER A 206 -6.26 35.51 -2.20
CA SER A 206 -6.96 36.33 -1.20
C SER A 206 -7.07 35.63 0.17
N GLY A 207 -6.57 34.39 0.28
CA GLY A 207 -6.65 33.58 1.49
C GLY A 207 -7.99 32.87 1.67
N ASN A 208 -8.88 32.91 0.67
CA ASN A 208 -10.13 32.17 0.74
C ASN A 208 -9.85 30.69 0.47
N GLN A 209 -10.30 29.83 1.37
CA GLN A 209 -10.31 28.40 1.12
C GLN A 209 -11.31 28.09 -0.01
N VAL A 210 -10.83 27.52 -1.11
CA VAL A 210 -11.61 27.19 -2.32
C VAL A 210 -11.74 25.68 -2.54
N ALA A 211 -10.93 24.88 -1.86
CA ALA A 211 -11.16 23.46 -1.69
C ALA A 211 -10.60 22.98 -0.36
N ALA A 212 -11.22 21.96 0.23
CA ALA A 212 -10.71 21.33 1.44
C ALA A 212 -11.15 19.88 1.55
N THR A 213 -10.37 19.09 2.28
CA THR A 213 -10.72 17.72 2.60
C THR A 213 -10.18 17.33 3.98
N VAL A 214 -10.99 16.57 4.70
CA VAL A 214 -10.53 15.68 5.77
C VAL A 214 -10.64 14.27 5.20
N TRP A 215 -9.57 13.49 5.26
CA TRP A 215 -9.51 12.17 4.64
C TRP A 215 -8.80 11.18 5.54
N ALA A 216 -9.33 9.98 5.64
CA ALA A 216 -8.72 8.89 6.39
C ALA A 216 -8.91 7.58 5.65
N ARG A 217 -7.83 6.79 5.56
CA ARG A 217 -7.89 5.45 4.99
C ARG A 217 -6.95 4.53 5.70
N GLY A 218 -7.46 3.34 5.98
CA GLY A 218 -6.64 2.20 6.33
C GLY A 218 -6.27 1.37 5.10
N ALA A 219 -5.09 0.78 5.13
CA ALA A 219 -4.67 -0.13 4.10
C ALA A 219 -5.40 -1.47 4.22
N ASN A 220 -5.68 -2.13 3.10
CA ASN A 220 -6.40 -3.41 3.09
C ASN A 220 -5.55 -4.53 2.45
N SER A 221 -6.01 -5.76 2.57
CA SER A 221 -5.30 -6.95 2.08
C SER A 221 -5.38 -7.18 0.57
N ILE A 222 -6.26 -6.45 -0.14
CA ILE A 222 -6.61 -6.73 -1.54
C ILE A 222 -5.96 -5.74 -2.51
N SER A 223 -5.89 -4.45 -2.15
CA SER A 223 -5.43 -3.38 -3.05
C SER A 223 -3.99 -2.93 -2.82
N ASN A 224 -3.30 -3.43 -1.79
CA ASN A 224 -1.98 -2.92 -1.37
C ASN A 224 -0.95 -4.06 -1.30
N THR A 225 0.17 -3.90 -1.98
CA THR A 225 1.29 -4.87 -1.94
C THR A 225 1.98 -4.82 -0.57
N PRO A 226 2.36 -5.99 0.01
CA PRO A 226 3.04 -6.03 1.29
C PRO A 226 4.43 -5.39 1.15
N ARG A 227 4.76 -4.43 2.03
CA ARG A 227 6.07 -3.76 2.08
C ARG A 227 6.66 -3.86 3.47
N VAL A 228 7.95 -4.16 3.56
CA VAL A 228 8.66 -4.27 4.85
C VAL A 228 9.10 -2.88 5.30
N SER A 229 8.16 -2.03 5.72
CA SER A 229 8.45 -0.69 6.27
C SER A 229 7.31 -0.22 7.17
N GLN A 230 7.64 0.43 8.30
CA GLN A 230 6.67 1.00 9.24
C GLN A 230 5.71 2.02 8.61
N VAL A 231 6.14 2.66 7.51
CA VAL A 231 5.33 3.64 6.77
C VAL A 231 4.97 3.17 5.36
N GLY A 232 5.18 1.88 5.04
CA GLY A 232 4.96 1.36 3.69
C GLY A 232 3.52 1.54 3.21
N ASP A 233 2.55 1.31 4.10
CA ASP A 233 1.13 1.56 3.81
C ASP A 233 0.82 3.05 3.76
N ALA A 234 1.30 3.83 4.74
CA ALA A 234 1.09 5.27 4.80
C ALA A 234 1.62 5.98 3.53
N TYR A 235 2.77 5.54 3.01
CA TYR A 235 3.36 6.04 1.77
C TYR A 235 2.46 5.78 0.54
N ALA A 236 1.95 4.56 0.39
CA ALA A 236 1.05 4.22 -0.73
C ALA A 236 -0.30 4.95 -0.63
N LEU A 237 -0.82 5.08 0.59
CA LEU A 237 -2.06 5.81 0.86
C LEU A 237 -1.91 7.31 0.67
N ALA A 238 -0.75 7.90 1.01
CA ALA A 238 -0.45 9.31 0.77
C ALA A 238 -0.47 9.65 -0.73
N ALA A 239 0.09 8.78 -1.58
CA ALA A 239 -0.03 8.93 -3.04
C ALA A 239 -1.49 8.88 -3.50
N THR A 240 -2.29 7.98 -2.94
CA THR A 240 -3.72 7.83 -3.25
C THR A 240 -4.49 9.09 -2.87
N PHE A 241 -4.28 9.59 -1.66
CA PHE A 241 -4.86 10.85 -1.19
C PHE A 241 -4.52 12.01 -2.12
N GLY A 242 -3.23 12.19 -2.46
CA GLY A 242 -2.79 13.30 -3.31
C GLY A 242 -3.52 13.28 -4.66
N ASN A 243 -3.69 12.11 -5.27
CA ASN A 243 -4.45 11.96 -6.50
C ASN A 243 -5.95 12.27 -6.32
N GLU A 244 -6.58 11.79 -5.25
CA GLU A 244 -8.01 12.01 -4.98
C GLU A 244 -8.32 13.49 -4.70
N PHE A 245 -7.50 14.18 -3.90
CA PHE A 245 -7.69 15.60 -3.61
C PHE A 245 -7.39 16.49 -4.82
N SER A 246 -6.31 16.21 -5.57
CA SER A 246 -6.05 16.94 -6.81
C SER A 246 -7.18 16.75 -7.81
N LYS A 247 -7.78 15.55 -7.91
CA LYS A 247 -8.93 15.31 -8.78
C LYS A 247 -10.14 16.15 -8.37
N LEU A 248 -10.43 16.26 -7.07
CA LEU A 248 -11.49 17.16 -6.57
C LEU A 248 -11.29 18.60 -7.06
N ILE A 249 -10.05 19.11 -7.03
CA ILE A 249 -9.72 20.48 -7.44
C ILE A 249 -9.73 20.65 -8.97
N VAL A 250 -9.16 19.67 -9.69
CA VAL A 250 -9.07 19.68 -11.16
C VAL A 250 -10.45 19.58 -11.78
N ASP A 251 -11.28 18.66 -11.29
CA ASP A 251 -12.65 18.46 -11.77
C ASP A 251 -13.60 19.57 -11.24
N GLY A 252 -13.22 20.25 -10.15
CA GLY A 252 -14.03 21.28 -9.50
C GLY A 252 -15.28 20.73 -8.81
N GLN A 253 -15.43 19.41 -8.71
CA GLN A 253 -16.60 18.76 -8.13
C GLN A 253 -16.22 17.45 -7.46
N ASP A 254 -16.97 17.10 -6.42
CA ASP A 254 -16.82 15.80 -5.77
C ASP A 254 -17.51 14.73 -6.60
N GLY A 255 -16.75 14.04 -7.47
CA GLY A 255 -17.26 12.95 -8.28
C GLY A 255 -17.76 11.78 -7.42
N ASN A 256 -19.02 11.39 -7.62
CA ASN A 256 -19.68 10.29 -6.90
C ASN A 256 -19.68 8.95 -7.68
N GLY A 257 -18.79 8.75 -8.66
CA GLY A 257 -18.83 7.54 -9.49
C GLY A 257 -17.47 7.11 -10.02
N PRO A 258 -17.37 5.88 -10.58
CA PRO A 258 -16.19 5.38 -11.27
C PRO A 258 -16.03 6.12 -12.61
N GLY A 259 -15.80 7.43 -12.54
CA GLY A 259 -15.38 8.23 -13.68
C GLY A 259 -14.00 7.77 -14.06
N LEU A 260 -13.92 6.96 -15.11
CA LEU A 260 -12.70 6.64 -15.87
C LEU A 260 -12.12 7.93 -16.46
N SER A 261 -11.60 8.80 -15.60
CA SER A 261 -10.68 9.85 -16.01
C SER A 261 -9.38 9.12 -16.36
N LEU A 262 -9.15 8.94 -17.66
CA LEU A 262 -7.88 8.40 -18.12
C LEU A 262 -6.76 9.32 -17.61
N PRO A 263 -5.77 8.79 -16.89
CA PRO A 263 -4.65 9.61 -16.44
C PRO A 263 -3.96 10.22 -17.66
N SER A 264 -3.56 11.48 -17.55
CA SER A 264 -2.82 12.17 -18.61
C SER A 264 -1.51 11.45 -18.95
N ALA A 265 -1.03 11.58 -20.18
CA ALA A 265 0.19 10.89 -20.64
C ALA A 265 1.41 11.25 -19.78
N HIS A 266 1.53 12.51 -19.33
CA HIS A 266 2.63 12.92 -18.43
C HIS A 266 2.47 12.32 -17.03
N ARG A 267 1.25 12.22 -16.50
CA ARG A 267 1.00 11.57 -15.20
C ARG A 267 1.41 10.09 -15.26
N VAL A 268 1.07 9.40 -16.35
CA VAL A 268 1.52 8.02 -16.59
C VAL A 268 3.04 7.96 -16.66
N GLN A 269 3.67 8.83 -17.45
CA GLN A 269 5.14 8.89 -17.57
C GLN A 269 5.82 9.12 -16.22
N SER A 270 5.33 10.07 -15.41
CA SER A 270 5.91 10.36 -14.09
C SER A 270 5.69 9.24 -13.09
N TRP A 271 4.58 8.50 -13.15
CA TRP A 271 4.38 7.29 -12.35
C TRP A 271 5.43 6.22 -12.68
N PHE A 272 5.81 6.08 -13.94
CA PHE A 272 6.89 5.18 -14.37
C PHE A 272 8.31 5.78 -14.22
N GLY A 273 8.47 6.85 -13.44
CA GLY A 273 9.77 7.42 -13.10
C GLY A 273 10.32 8.42 -14.12
N GLY A 274 9.51 8.79 -15.11
CA GLY A 274 9.83 9.86 -16.04
C GLY A 274 9.73 11.26 -15.41
N THR A 275 10.24 12.26 -16.12
CA THR A 275 10.22 13.66 -15.70
C THR A 275 8.78 14.19 -15.59
N PRO A 276 8.45 14.97 -14.54
CA PRO A 276 7.16 15.66 -14.46
C PRO A 276 7.03 16.76 -15.52
N LYS A 277 5.78 17.12 -15.85
CA LYS A 277 5.46 18.18 -16.81
C LYS A 277 6.07 19.53 -16.43
N HIS A 278 6.13 19.83 -15.13
CA HIS A 278 6.70 21.06 -14.60
C HIS A 278 7.87 20.75 -13.66
N ALA A 279 8.98 21.48 -13.83
CA ALA A 279 10.17 21.36 -12.98
C ALA A 279 9.88 21.67 -11.50
N ALA A 280 8.84 22.46 -11.21
CA ALA A 280 8.39 22.71 -9.84
C ALA A 280 8.07 21.42 -9.06
N CYS A 281 7.67 20.34 -9.74
CA CYS A 281 7.37 19.06 -9.09
C CYS A 281 8.61 18.18 -8.85
N ASP A 282 9.75 18.44 -9.51
CA ASP A 282 10.98 17.67 -9.31
C ASP A 282 11.55 17.87 -7.89
N THR A 283 11.21 18.98 -7.24
CA THR A 283 11.65 19.27 -5.86
C THR A 283 11.12 18.27 -4.82
N PHE A 284 10.10 17.48 -5.15
CA PHE A 284 9.52 16.46 -4.27
C PHE A 284 10.05 15.04 -4.57
N GLY A 285 11.10 14.94 -5.40
CA GLY A 285 11.70 13.68 -5.81
C GLY A 285 10.97 13.00 -6.98
N ARG A 286 11.52 11.88 -7.45
CA ARG A 286 11.00 11.16 -8.63
C ARG A 286 10.55 9.75 -8.29
N SER A 287 9.46 9.31 -8.93
CA SER A 287 8.94 7.96 -8.72
C SER A 287 10.05 6.93 -8.98
N PRO A 288 10.12 5.85 -8.20
CA PRO A 288 11.07 4.75 -8.40
C PRO A 288 11.11 4.12 -9.81
N GLY A 289 10.09 4.41 -10.62
CA GLY A 289 9.91 3.87 -11.96
C GLY A 289 9.76 2.35 -12.02
N LEU A 290 10.07 1.76 -13.17
CA LEU A 290 9.91 0.32 -13.40
C LEU A 290 10.76 -0.54 -12.44
N VAL A 291 11.92 -0.02 -12.01
CA VAL A 291 12.79 -0.67 -11.03
C VAL A 291 12.11 -0.79 -9.67
N GLY A 292 11.44 0.28 -9.21
CA GLY A 292 10.66 0.21 -7.97
C GLY A 292 9.37 -0.60 -8.08
N LEU A 293 8.75 -0.71 -9.26
CA LEU A 293 7.64 -1.64 -9.49
C LEU A 293 8.10 -3.09 -9.28
N ILE A 294 9.24 -3.48 -9.84
CA ILE A 294 9.82 -4.80 -9.64
C ILE A 294 10.22 -5.01 -8.18
N ALA A 295 10.95 -4.07 -7.57
CA ALA A 295 11.38 -4.17 -6.18
C ALA A 295 10.20 -4.19 -5.18
N SER A 296 9.12 -3.45 -5.47
CA SER A 296 7.91 -3.46 -4.65
C SER A 296 7.13 -4.77 -4.74
N ARG A 297 7.24 -5.51 -5.85
CA ARG A 297 6.70 -6.87 -5.97
C ARG A 297 7.40 -7.84 -5.02
N PHE A 298 8.65 -7.56 -4.67
CA PHE A 298 9.45 -8.31 -3.69
C PHE A 298 9.40 -7.71 -2.27
N GLY A 299 8.52 -6.73 -2.02
CA GLY A 299 8.30 -6.15 -0.69
C GLY A 299 9.40 -5.19 -0.20
N ALA A 300 10.24 -4.68 -1.10
CA ALA A 300 11.33 -3.77 -0.74
C ALA A 300 10.83 -2.50 -0.01
N PRO A 301 11.54 -2.03 1.04
CA PRO A 301 11.22 -0.80 1.74
C PRO A 301 11.17 0.41 0.79
N PRO A 302 10.26 1.39 0.98
CA PRO A 302 10.15 2.50 0.05
C PRO A 302 11.43 3.37 0.00
N LYS A 303 12.17 3.46 1.12
CA LYS A 303 13.51 4.09 1.21
C LYS A 303 14.53 3.55 0.19
N TRP A 304 14.38 2.30 -0.26
CA TRP A 304 15.29 1.70 -1.25
C TRP A 304 14.92 2.02 -2.69
N THR A 305 13.68 2.46 -2.91
CA THR A 305 13.13 2.62 -4.26
C THR A 305 12.88 4.09 -4.60
N ASP A 306 12.59 4.93 -3.61
CA ASP A 306 12.22 6.33 -3.82
C ASP A 306 13.46 7.22 -3.88
N ASN A 307 13.62 7.93 -5.01
CA ASN A 307 14.69 8.91 -5.17
C ASN A 307 14.23 10.20 -4.49
N GLN A 308 14.78 10.46 -3.31
CA GLN A 308 14.49 11.66 -2.53
C GLN A 308 14.81 12.94 -3.30
N ALA A 309 14.13 14.02 -2.93
CA ALA A 309 14.42 15.37 -3.38
C ALA A 309 15.93 15.66 -3.25
N GLN A 310 16.58 15.97 -4.37
CA GLN A 310 17.92 16.52 -4.34
C GLN A 310 17.83 17.91 -3.69
N PRO A 311 18.65 18.23 -2.66
CA PRO A 311 18.73 19.60 -2.19
C PRO A 311 19.15 20.46 -3.37
N SER A 312 18.30 21.42 -3.75
CA SER A 312 18.60 22.37 -4.81
C SER A 312 19.91 23.08 -4.47
N ALA A 313 20.97 22.76 -5.21
CA ALA A 313 22.19 23.54 -5.19
C ALA A 313 21.82 24.95 -5.67
N SER A 314 21.81 25.90 -4.74
CA SER A 314 21.76 27.31 -5.06
C SER A 314 22.91 27.61 -6.02
N LYS A 315 22.59 28.06 -7.23
CA LYS A 315 23.54 28.69 -8.13
C LYS A 315 22.88 29.86 -8.82
#